data_AF-A0A6J1P0K6-F1
#
_entry.id   AF-A0A6J1P0K6-F1
#
_cell.length_a   1.000
_cell.length_b   1.000
_cell.length_c   1.000
_cell.angle_alpha   90.00
_cell.angle_beta   90.00
_cell.angle_gamma   90.00
#
_symmetry.space_group_name_H-M   'P 1'
#
loop_
_entity.id
_entity.type
_entity.pdbx_description
1 polymer ?
#
loop_
_entity_poly.entity_id
_entity_poly.type
_entity_poly.pdbx_seq_one_letter_code
_entity_poly.pdbx_strand_id
1 'polypeptide(L)'
;MKCCDFQKLKCPVVTKCCYCVPIRKGVIIFGYVNLVLSLLSVPFLLFLVVDGATSVRGPDDEQRPVHALHIPLTIAFVVADVIITIILLVGAHKKKRVLLQIYFYFGTLFQVVTLCVDLIFFDFREYMENIVYFVFFSLNIYLLFLVYNAMEVLREARNVQYVTYRER
;
A
#
# COMPACT_ATOMS: atom_id res chain seq x y z
N MET A 1 0.86 -19.84 -42.14
CA MET A 1 0.15 -20.18 -40.89
C MET A 1 0.53 -19.16 -39.83
N LYS A 2 -0.46 -18.45 -39.30
CA LYS A 2 -0.30 -17.40 -38.28
C LYS A 2 -0.17 -18.09 -36.92
N CYS A 3 1.00 -18.03 -36.29
CA CYS A 3 1.12 -18.37 -34.88
C CYS A 3 0.49 -17.25 -34.06
N CYS A 4 -0.59 -17.59 -33.34
CA CYS A 4 -1.21 -16.75 -32.33
C CYS A 4 -0.18 -16.41 -31.24
N ASP A 5 0.33 -15.19 -31.29
CA ASP A 5 1.17 -14.61 -30.25
C ASP A 5 0.24 -14.17 -29.09
N PHE A 6 -0.14 -15.12 -28.24
CA PHE A 6 -0.92 -14.92 -27.02
C PHE A 6 -0.06 -14.32 -25.89
N GLN A 7 0.96 -13.53 -26.22
CA GLN A 7 1.93 -12.98 -25.29
C GLN A 7 2.03 -11.46 -25.40
N LYS A 8 1.00 -10.77 -24.91
CA LYS A 8 1.07 -9.41 -24.35
C LYS A 8 -0.33 -9.02 -23.86
N LEU A 9 -0.72 -9.52 -22.68
CA LEU A 9 -1.49 -8.66 -21.79
C LEU A 9 -0.52 -7.56 -21.30
N LYS A 10 -0.15 -6.65 -22.20
CA LYS A 10 0.51 -5.40 -21.84
C LYS A 10 -0.57 -4.64 -21.09
N CYS A 11 -0.52 -4.66 -19.76
CA CYS A 11 -1.29 -3.69 -18.99
C CYS A 11 -1.04 -2.32 -19.64
N PRO A 12 -2.09 -1.58 -20.02
CA PRO A 12 -1.92 -0.31 -20.69
C PRO A 12 -1.04 0.57 -19.81
N VAL A 13 0.14 0.93 -20.31
CA VAL A 13 1.10 1.75 -19.56
C VAL A 13 0.51 3.15 -19.50
N VAL A 14 -0.12 3.47 -18.37
CA VAL A 14 -0.82 4.74 -18.22
C VAL A 14 0.19 5.82 -17.85
N THR A 15 0.67 6.57 -18.83
CA THR A 15 1.67 7.65 -18.65
C THR A 15 1.17 8.87 -17.87
N LYS A 16 -0.14 8.94 -17.58
CA LYS A 16 -0.78 10.05 -16.85
C LYS A 16 -1.68 9.53 -15.74
N CYS A 17 -1.42 9.94 -14.50
CA CYS A 17 -2.34 9.77 -13.39
C CYS A 17 -3.48 10.80 -13.52
N CYS A 18 -4.73 10.38 -13.40
CA CYS A 18 -5.91 11.27 -13.51
C CYS A 18 -5.90 12.17 -14.76
N TYR A 19 -5.48 11.63 -15.92
CA TYR A 19 -5.46 12.28 -17.23
C TYR A 19 -4.50 13.49 -17.41
N CYS A 20 -4.02 14.10 -16.33
CA CYS A 20 -3.27 15.37 -16.38
C CYS A 20 -1.94 15.37 -15.60
N VAL A 21 -1.74 14.46 -14.65
CA VAL A 21 -0.57 14.51 -13.76
C VAL A 21 0.47 13.48 -14.21
N PRO A 22 1.74 13.86 -14.43
CA PRO A 22 2.78 12.88 -14.74
C PRO A 22 2.86 11.88 -13.58
N ILE A 23 2.90 10.56 -13.88
CA ILE A 23 2.86 9.48 -12.88
C ILE A 23 3.74 9.78 -11.67
N ARG A 24 4.94 10.34 -11.88
CA ARG A 24 5.90 10.67 -10.82
C ARG A 24 5.33 11.61 -9.77
N LYS A 25 4.60 12.64 -10.18
CA LYS A 25 3.93 13.58 -9.26
C LYS A 25 2.75 12.88 -8.58
N GLY A 26 2.04 12.01 -9.29
CA GLY A 26 0.99 11.15 -8.75
C GLY A 26 1.49 10.26 -7.59
N VAL A 27 2.59 9.52 -7.79
CA VAL A 27 3.19 8.66 -6.73
C VAL A 27 3.51 9.47 -5.49
N ILE A 28 4.10 10.66 -5.67
CA ILE A 28 4.49 11.52 -4.55
C ILE A 28 3.23 12.02 -3.82
N ILE A 29 2.25 12.58 -4.54
CA ILE A 29 1.02 13.11 -3.94
C ILE A 29 0.27 12.01 -3.19
N PHE A 30 0.00 10.88 -3.84
CA PHE A 30 -0.71 9.76 -3.21
C PHE A 30 0.10 9.12 -2.08
N GLY A 31 1.43 9.06 -2.19
CA GLY A 31 2.30 8.62 -1.10
C GLY A 31 2.23 9.52 0.13
N TYR A 32 2.19 10.84 -0.06
CA TYR A 32 1.97 11.80 1.04
C TYR A 32 0.57 11.67 1.64
N VAL A 33 -0.46 11.52 0.81
CA VAL A 33 -1.83 11.29 1.30
C VAL A 33 -1.90 10.00 2.12
N ASN A 34 -1.29 8.90 1.66
CA ASN A 34 -1.24 7.65 2.41
C ASN A 34 -0.53 7.83 3.75
N LEU A 35 0.61 8.54 3.77
CA LEU A 35 1.36 8.80 5.00
C LEU A 35 0.54 9.63 6.02
N VAL A 36 -0.18 10.66 5.55
CA VAL A 36 -1.07 11.45 6.41
C VAL A 36 -2.23 10.60 6.94
N LEU A 37 -2.82 9.75 6.09
CA LEU A 37 -3.88 8.84 6.52
C LEU A 37 -3.37 7.80 7.53
N SER A 38 -2.19 7.21 7.33
CA SER A 38 -1.57 6.29 8.28
C SER A 38 -1.22 7.00 9.61
N LEU A 39 -0.87 8.28 9.59
CA LEU A 39 -0.66 9.07 10.81
C LEU A 39 -1.97 9.39 11.53
N LEU A 40 -3.05 9.64 10.79
CA LEU A 40 -4.39 9.87 11.34
C LEU A 40 -5.04 8.59 11.86
N SER A 41 -4.70 7.43 11.30
CA SER A 41 -5.23 6.15 11.76
C SER A 41 -4.64 5.74 13.13
N VAL A 42 -3.40 6.14 13.45
CA VAL A 42 -2.79 5.88 14.77
C VAL A 42 -3.64 6.34 15.96
N PRO A 43 -4.03 7.63 16.08
CA PRO A 43 -4.85 8.08 17.21
C PRO A 43 -6.25 7.47 17.21
N PHE A 44 -6.82 7.19 16.04
CA PHE A 44 -8.11 6.51 15.93
C PHE A 44 -8.04 5.08 16.45
N LEU A 45 -7.01 4.33 16.06
CA LEU A 45 -6.77 2.97 16.51
C LEU A 45 -6.48 2.92 18.01
N LEU A 46 -5.76 3.92 18.52
CA LEU A 46 -5.48 4.08 19.95
C LEU A 46 -6.76 4.41 20.73
N PHE A 47 -7.66 5.22 20.17
CA PHE A 47 -8.96 5.50 20.75
C PHE A 47 -9.82 4.23 20.84
N LEU A 48 -9.92 3.44 19.77
CA LEU A 48 -10.66 2.17 19.77
C LEU A 48 -10.11 1.17 20.80
N VAL A 49 -8.78 1.08 20.93
CA VAL A 49 -8.15 0.22 21.94
C VAL A 49 -8.49 0.70 23.36
N VAL A 50 -8.47 2.01 23.61
CA VAL A 50 -8.79 2.58 24.92
C VAL A 50 -10.27 2.44 25.25
N ASP A 51 -11.16 2.65 24.29
CA ASP A 51 -12.61 2.47 24.46
C ASP A 51 -12.95 1.00 24.74
N GLY A 52 -12.34 0.07 23.99
CA GLY A 52 -12.45 -1.36 24.25
C GLY A 52 -11.89 -1.78 25.62
N ALA A 53 -10.85 -1.11 26.12
CA ALA A 53 -10.28 -1.37 27.44
C ALA A 53 -11.06 -0.73 28.60
N THR A 54 -11.80 0.36 28.35
CA THR A 54 -12.55 1.11 29.38
C THR A 54 -14.02 0.72 29.45
N SER A 55 -14.57 0.10 28.41
CA SER A 55 -15.87 -0.57 28.45
C SER A 55 -15.81 -1.80 29.36
N VAL A 56 -15.99 -1.58 30.67
CA VAL A 56 -16.16 -2.59 31.72
C VAL A 56 -17.21 -3.62 31.29
N ARG A 57 -16.77 -4.78 30.80
CA ARG A 57 -17.58 -5.99 30.66
C ARG A 57 -17.13 -7.00 31.70
N GLY A 58 -18.13 -7.75 32.20
CA GLY A 58 -18.14 -8.47 33.48
C GLY A 58 -17.05 -9.54 33.67
N PRO A 59 -17.01 -10.17 34.85
CA PRO A 59 -15.90 -10.97 35.34
C PRO A 59 -15.66 -12.33 34.65
N ASP A 60 -16.26 -12.59 33.49
CA ASP A 60 -16.27 -13.91 32.83
C ASP A 60 -15.53 -13.96 31.48
N ASP A 61 -14.55 -13.08 31.24
CA ASP A 61 -13.90 -12.99 29.92
C ASP A 61 -12.61 -13.82 29.83
N GLU A 62 -12.75 -15.03 29.28
CA GLU A 62 -11.69 -15.98 28.91
C GLU A 62 -10.81 -15.46 27.73
N GLN A 63 -11.12 -14.28 27.16
CA GLN A 63 -10.43 -13.65 26.01
C GLN A 63 -9.11 -12.90 26.33
N ARG A 64 -8.69 -12.85 27.60
CA ARG A 64 -7.54 -12.05 28.07
C ARG A 64 -6.20 -12.22 27.33
N PRO A 65 -5.77 -13.39 26.82
CA PRO A 65 -4.47 -13.49 26.15
C PRO A 65 -4.46 -12.89 24.74
N VAL A 66 -5.62 -12.73 24.09
CA VAL A 66 -5.71 -12.31 22.69
C VAL A 66 -5.53 -10.79 22.56
N HIS A 67 -6.11 -10.01 23.47
CA HIS A 67 -5.99 -8.55 23.45
C HIS A 67 -4.59 -8.02 23.80
N ALA A 68 -3.86 -8.71 24.68
CA ALA A 68 -2.50 -8.31 25.06
C ALA A 68 -1.48 -8.46 23.91
N LEU A 69 -1.68 -9.42 23.01
CA LEU A 69 -0.82 -9.61 21.84
C LEU A 69 -1.28 -8.79 20.63
N HIS A 70 -2.58 -8.52 20.52
CA HIS A 70 -3.14 -7.78 19.39
C HIS A 70 -2.60 -6.36 19.31
N ILE A 71 -2.60 -5.61 20.42
CA ILE A 71 -2.17 -4.20 20.48
C ILE A 71 -0.71 -3.98 20.01
N PRO A 72 0.32 -4.68 20.56
CA PRO A 72 1.69 -4.49 20.10
C PRO A 72 1.89 -4.95 18.66
N LEU A 73 1.13 -5.95 18.20
CA LEU A 73 1.16 -6.41 16.81
C LEU A 73 0.60 -5.34 15.86
N THR A 74 -0.51 -4.69 16.19
CA THR A 74 -1.07 -3.61 15.35
C THR A 74 -0.13 -2.41 15.29
N ILE A 75 0.48 -2.04 16.42
CA ILE A 75 1.48 -0.95 16.45
C ILE A 75 2.67 -1.30 15.56
N ALA A 76 3.20 -2.53 15.64
CA ALA A 76 4.30 -2.98 14.79
C ALA A 76 3.93 -2.93 13.29
N PHE A 77 2.71 -3.32 12.94
CA PHE A 77 2.20 -3.21 11.57
C PHE A 77 2.14 -1.76 11.09
N VAL A 78 1.58 -0.84 11.88
CA VAL A 78 1.48 0.57 11.49
C VAL A 78 2.88 1.20 11.34
N VAL A 79 3.82 0.89 12.24
CA VAL A 79 5.19 1.37 12.12
C VAL A 79 5.85 0.83 10.85
N ALA A 80 5.64 -0.45 10.52
CA ALA A 80 6.15 -1.04 9.28
C ALA A 80 5.56 -0.35 8.04
N ASP A 81 4.25 -0.08 8.03
CA ASP A 81 3.57 0.65 6.95
C ASP A 81 4.15 2.05 6.74
N VAL A 82 4.38 2.79 7.83
CA VAL A 82 5.00 4.12 7.78
C VAL A 82 6.42 4.04 7.22
N ILE A 83 7.24 3.09 7.66
CA ILE A 83 8.61 2.90 7.15
C ILE A 83 8.60 2.59 5.65
N ILE A 84 7.74 1.67 5.21
CA ILE A 84 7.57 1.28 3.82
C ILE A 84 7.15 2.50 2.98
N THR A 85 6.20 3.31 3.47
CA THR A 85 5.74 4.55 2.82
C THR A 85 6.84 5.61 2.73
N ILE A 86 7.71 5.74 3.74
CA ILE A 86 8.88 6.63 3.68
C ILE A 86 9.87 6.15 2.60
N ILE A 87 10.15 4.84 2.51
CA ILE A 87 11.03 4.27 1.49
C ILE A 87 10.49 4.57 0.08
N LEU A 88 9.17 4.47 -0.12
CA LEU A 88 8.52 4.90 -1.36
C LEU A 88 8.79 6.35 -1.68
N LEU A 89 8.56 7.24 -0.70
CA LEU A 89 8.73 8.68 -0.87
C LEU A 89 10.16 9.02 -1.27
N VAL A 90 11.14 8.45 -0.57
CA VAL A 90 12.56 8.61 -0.89
C VAL A 90 12.89 8.05 -2.27
N GLY A 91 12.35 6.87 -2.61
CA GLY A 91 12.52 6.25 -3.93
C GLY A 91 11.95 7.11 -5.06
N ALA A 92 10.77 7.69 -4.85
CA ALA A 92 10.09 8.58 -5.78
C ALA A 92 10.85 9.90 -5.96
N HIS A 93 11.35 10.51 -4.88
CA HIS A 93 12.14 11.74 -4.92
C HIS A 93 13.52 11.54 -5.58
N LYS A 94 14.23 10.47 -5.22
CA LYS A 94 15.60 10.21 -5.72
C LYS A 94 15.62 9.55 -7.10
N LYS A 95 14.45 9.27 -7.70
CA LYS A 95 14.30 8.57 -9.00
C LYS A 95 15.07 7.24 -9.03
N LYS A 96 15.27 6.59 -7.87
CA LYS A 96 16.03 5.34 -7.78
C LYS A 96 15.09 4.16 -7.96
N ARG A 97 15.21 3.50 -9.12
CA ARG A 97 14.39 2.32 -9.48
C ARG A 97 14.49 1.18 -8.46
N VAL A 98 15.68 0.96 -7.89
CA VAL A 98 15.91 -0.10 -6.91
C VAL A 98 15.03 0.09 -5.67
N LEU A 99 14.90 1.32 -5.15
CA LEU A 99 14.03 1.60 -4.00
C LEU A 99 12.55 1.37 -4.35
N LEU A 100 12.12 1.76 -5.55
CA LEU A 100 10.74 1.52 -6.01
C LEU A 100 10.44 0.03 -6.17
N GLN A 101 11.39 -0.78 -6.63
CA GLN A 101 11.23 -2.23 -6.75
C GLN A 101 11.16 -2.91 -5.39
N ILE A 102 12.02 -2.51 -4.44
CA ILE A 102 11.98 -3.00 -3.06
C ILE A 102 10.62 -2.66 -2.45
N TYR A 103 10.18 -1.41 -2.57
CA TYR A 103 8.87 -1.00 -2.10
C TYR A 103 7.75 -1.84 -2.73
N PHE A 104 7.77 -2.06 -4.04
CA PHE A 104 6.72 -2.80 -4.71
C PHE A 104 6.61 -4.25 -4.20
N TYR A 105 7.75 -4.93 -4.01
CA TYR A 105 7.76 -6.30 -3.50
C TYR A 105 7.30 -6.37 -2.03
N PHE A 106 7.90 -5.55 -1.16
CA PHE A 106 7.56 -5.55 0.26
C PHE A 106 6.14 -5.03 0.52
N GLY A 107 5.73 -3.98 -0.18
CA GLY A 107 4.39 -3.40 -0.08
C GLY A 107 3.31 -4.36 -0.60
N THR A 108 3.55 -5.09 -1.70
CA THR A 108 2.61 -6.13 -2.16
C THR A 108 2.50 -7.26 -1.15
N LEU A 109 3.62 -7.74 -0.61
CA LEU A 109 3.62 -8.78 0.40
C LEU A 109 2.84 -8.33 1.65
N PHE A 110 3.12 -7.11 2.12
CA PHE A 110 2.45 -6.53 3.28
C PHE A 110 0.94 -6.41 3.05
N GLN A 111 0.51 -5.91 1.89
CA GLN A 111 -0.90 -5.78 1.55
C GLN A 111 -1.64 -7.13 1.53
N VAL A 112 -0.98 -8.18 1.03
CA VAL A 112 -1.54 -9.54 1.03
C VAL A 112 -1.68 -10.07 2.45
N VAL A 113 -0.66 -9.87 3.29
CA VAL A 113 -0.72 -10.28 4.71
C VAL A 113 -1.83 -9.54 5.44
N THR A 114 -1.95 -8.23 5.27
CA THR A 114 -3.02 -7.42 5.87
C THR A 114 -4.39 -7.92 5.43
N LEU A 115 -4.60 -8.17 4.13
CA LEU A 115 -5.86 -8.74 3.63
C LEU A 115 -6.18 -10.11 4.27
N CYS A 116 -5.19 -10.98 4.42
CA CYS A 116 -5.39 -12.28 5.07
C CYS A 116 -5.81 -12.13 6.54
N VAL A 117 -5.21 -11.19 7.27
CA VAL A 117 -5.58 -10.89 8.66
C VAL A 117 -7.00 -10.31 8.71
N ASP A 118 -7.31 -9.33 7.87
CA ASP A 118 -8.63 -8.69 7.83
C ASP A 118 -9.74 -9.70 7.54
N LEU A 119 -9.51 -10.67 6.65
CA LEU A 119 -10.47 -11.75 6.36
C LEU A 119 -10.71 -12.69 7.55
N ILE A 120 -9.69 -12.92 8.38
CA ILE A 120 -9.81 -13.77 9.59
C ILE A 120 -10.62 -13.05 10.67
N PHE A 121 -10.43 -11.75 10.81
CA PHE A 121 -11.06 -10.92 11.86
C PHE A 121 -12.31 -10.17 11.38
N PHE A 122 -12.84 -10.51 10.22
CA PHE A 122 -13.96 -9.80 9.61
C PHE A 122 -15.26 -9.99 10.40
N ASP A 123 -15.72 -8.93 11.08
CA ASP A 123 -17.03 -8.90 11.74
C ASP A 123 -18.03 -8.07 10.90
N PHE A 124 -19.19 -8.65 10.61
CA PHE A 124 -20.26 -8.01 9.84
C PHE A 124 -21.06 -6.98 10.63
N ARG A 125 -20.89 -6.90 11.96
CA ARG A 125 -21.67 -5.97 12.80
C ARG A 125 -21.25 -4.51 12.69
N GLU A 126 -20.00 -4.23 12.32
CA GLU A 126 -19.43 -2.88 12.32
C GLU A 126 -19.23 -2.34 10.90
N TYR A 127 -20.36 -2.07 10.23
CA TYR A 127 -20.38 -1.62 8.83
C TYR A 127 -19.62 -0.30 8.59
N MET A 128 -19.64 0.65 9.53
CA MET A 128 -18.94 1.94 9.37
C MET A 128 -17.42 1.76 9.37
N GLU A 129 -16.89 0.95 10.29
CA GLU A 129 -15.45 0.69 10.37
C GLU A 129 -14.98 -0.05 9.13
N ASN A 130 -15.74 -1.06 8.70
CA ASN A 130 -15.43 -1.87 7.54
C ASN A 130 -15.38 -1.03 6.24
N ILE A 131 -16.27 -0.04 6.08
CA ILE A 131 -16.22 0.89 4.94
C ILE A 131 -14.90 1.68 4.94
N VAL A 132 -14.46 2.19 6.11
CA VAL A 132 -13.21 2.95 6.22
C VAL A 132 -12.02 2.06 5.88
N TYR A 133 -11.97 0.83 6.40
CA TYR A 133 -10.93 -0.15 6.05
C TYR A 133 -10.91 -0.46 4.56
N PHE A 134 -12.07 -0.66 3.93
CA PHE A 134 -12.15 -0.95 2.51
C PHE A 134 -11.66 0.21 1.63
N VAL A 135 -11.95 1.46 2.02
CA VAL A 135 -11.42 2.66 1.36
C VAL A 135 -9.90 2.73 1.49
N PHE A 136 -9.37 2.49 2.70
CA PHE A 136 -7.93 2.48 2.94
C PHE A 136 -7.22 1.37 2.16
N PHE A 137 -7.80 0.18 2.14
CA PHE A 137 -7.32 -0.96 1.36
C PHE A 137 -7.29 -0.65 -0.14
N SER A 138 -8.37 -0.06 -0.66
CA SER A 138 -8.48 0.37 -2.06
C SER A 138 -7.43 1.43 -2.42
N LEU A 139 -7.15 2.39 -1.52
CA LEU A 139 -6.11 3.39 -1.71
C LEU A 139 -4.70 2.76 -1.78
N ASN A 140 -4.41 1.78 -0.92
CA ASN A 140 -3.13 1.07 -0.95
C ASN A 140 -2.95 0.25 -2.24
N ILE A 141 -4.00 -0.43 -2.71
CA ILE A 141 -3.98 -1.10 -4.03
C ILE A 141 -3.74 -0.09 -5.15
N TYR A 142 -4.45 1.04 -5.13
CA TYR A 142 -4.28 2.08 -6.14
C TYR A 142 -2.84 2.61 -6.17
N LEU A 143 -2.24 2.81 -4.99
CA LEU A 143 -0.87 3.25 -4.85
C LEU A 143 0.12 2.21 -5.39
N LEU A 144 -0.07 0.92 -5.09
CA LEU A 144 0.73 -0.18 -5.68
C LEU A 144 0.65 -0.20 -7.21
N PHE A 145 -0.56 -0.05 -7.76
CA PHE A 145 -0.75 0.03 -9.21
C PHE A 145 -0.01 1.24 -9.81
N LEU A 146 -0.06 2.38 -9.13
CA LEU A 146 0.59 3.61 -9.59
C LEU A 146 2.12 3.47 -9.54
N VAL A 147 2.66 2.81 -8.51
CA VAL A 147 4.09 2.46 -8.43
C VAL A 147 4.50 1.49 -9.53
N TYR A 148 3.69 0.46 -9.81
CA TYR A 148 3.94 -0.45 -10.92
C TYR A 148 4.06 0.28 -12.26
N ASN A 149 3.10 1.16 -12.56
CA ASN A 149 3.15 1.99 -13.76
C ASN A 149 4.36 2.93 -13.78
N ALA A 150 4.74 3.50 -12.62
CA ALA A 150 5.93 4.34 -12.51
C ALA A 150 7.22 3.56 -12.84
N MET A 151 7.29 2.28 -12.43
CA MET A 151 8.43 1.42 -12.73
C MET A 151 8.52 1.06 -14.22
N GLU A 152 7.40 0.77 -14.87
CA GLU A 152 7.38 0.47 -16.31
C GLU A 152 7.76 1.70 -17.15
N VAL A 153 7.27 2.89 -16.82
CA VAL A 153 7.69 4.13 -17.50
C VAL A 153 9.19 4.40 -17.34
N LEU A 154 9.77 4.13 -16.16
CA LEU A 154 11.22 4.24 -15.95
C LEU A 154 12.01 3.19 -16.73
N ARG A 155 11.43 1.99 -16.94
CA ARG A 155 12.04 0.92 -17.73
C ARG A 155 12.10 1.30 -19.20
N GLU A 156 11.03 1.85 -19.74
CA GLU A 156 10.94 2.25 -21.14
C GLU A 156 11.89 3.40 -21.47
N ALA A 157 11.97 4.42 -20.61
CA ALA A 157 12.91 5.54 -20.78
C ALA A 157 14.38 5.09 -20.85
N ARG A 158 14.77 4.09 -20.04
CA ARG A 158 16.13 3.54 -20.05
C ARG A 158 16.43 2.72 -21.32
N ASN A 159 15.46 1.94 -21.79
CA ASN A 159 15.64 1.15 -23.02
C ASN A 159 15.90 2.06 -24.22
N VAL A 160 15.16 3.17 -24.33
CA VAL A 160 15.37 4.16 -25.39
C VAL A 160 16.79 4.75 -25.33
N GLN A 161 17.26 5.11 -24.13
CA GLN A 161 18.60 5.69 -23.93
C GLN A 161 19.74 4.69 -24.27
N TYR A 162 19.54 3.39 -24.02
CA TYR A 162 20.53 2.37 -24.37
C TYR A 162 20.64 2.16 -25.88
N VAL A 163 19.51 2.18 -26.60
CA VAL A 163 19.50 2.04 -28.07
C VAL A 163 20.23 3.21 -28.74
N THR A 164 20.00 4.45 -28.28
CA THR A 164 20.66 5.63 -28.85
C THR A 164 22.17 5.65 -28.63
N TYR A 165 22.66 5.06 -27.52
CA TYR A 165 24.09 4.96 -27.24
C TYR A 165 24.77 3.84 -28.03
N ARG A 166 24.02 2.83 -28.50
CA ARG A 166 24.54 1.72 -29.31
C ARG A 166 24.67 2.07 -30.80
N GLU A 167 23.90 3.04 -31.26
CA GLU A 167 23.87 3.49 -32.67
C GLU A 167 24.85 4.63 -32.98
N ARG A 168 25.68 5.04 -32.00
CA ARG A 168 26.70 6.08 -32.15
C ARG A 168 28.08 5.49 -31.87
#